data_AF-A0A9P5F3H3-F1
#
_entry.id   AF-A0A9P5F3H3-F1
#
_cell.length_a   1.000
_cell.length_b   1.000
_cell.length_c   1.000
_cell.angle_alpha   90.00
_cell.angle_beta   90.00
_cell.angle_gamma   90.00
#
_symmetry.space_group_name_H-M   'P 1'
#
loop_
_entity.id
_entity.type
_entity.pdbx_description
1 polymer ?
#
loop_
_entity_poly.entity_id
_entity_poly.type
_entity_poly.pdbx_seq_one_letter_code
_entity_poly.pdbx_strand_id
1 'polypeptide(L)'
;MKSNFCLLSLVLGSSQATTLHFPSQREDDLATTEELEIVPGATWTDINTGKHIQAHGAGINKVGRTYYMLGEDKDSTAYFQSVSCYSSQNLVEWKYEGAALSRNDSIPDLKTKRIVERPKILYNRKTRKYVMYAHIDNGEATDDLAVRKDARVGVATADQICGPYEYKGGFRPLGQQSRDIGLYQDDDGSGYLLTEDRPNGLRIVKLSSDYLNVTENIHLWEGDNVESPALIHHNGYYFMFGSTLSGWKANDNLYSYSKSLSGP
;
A
#
# COMPACT_ATOMS: atom_id res chain seq x y z
N MET A 1 13.43 -14.73 6.42
CA MET A 1 13.63 -13.27 6.29
C MET A 1 12.63 -12.61 7.22
N LYS A 2 13.10 -11.84 8.22
CA LYS A 2 12.22 -11.13 9.14
C LYS A 2 11.87 -9.78 8.50
N SER A 3 10.66 -9.67 7.94
CA SER A 3 10.12 -8.41 7.43
C SER A 3 9.33 -7.76 8.55
N ASN A 4 9.88 -6.70 9.16
CA ASN A 4 9.18 -5.92 10.18
C ASN A 4 8.25 -4.93 9.47
N PHE A 5 6.94 -5.10 9.65
CA PHE A 5 5.92 -4.14 9.21
C PHE A 5 5.81 -2.99 10.22
N CYS A 6 5.82 -1.75 9.72
CA CYS A 6 5.42 -0.58 10.48
C CYS A 6 3.93 -0.33 10.22
N LEU A 7 3.07 -0.66 11.18
CA LEU A 7 1.68 -0.22 11.20
C LEU A 7 1.63 1.06 12.03
N LEU A 8 1.19 2.16 11.43
CA LEU A 8 1.01 3.45 12.10
C LEU A 8 -0.13 3.33 13.13
N SER A 9 0.19 3.35 14.42
CA SER A 9 -0.78 3.30 15.51
C SER A 9 -1.62 4.59 15.56
N LEU A 10 -2.94 4.45 15.53
CA LEU A 10 -3.89 5.52 15.80
C LEU A 10 -4.10 5.62 17.32
N VAL A 11 -3.61 6.68 17.97
CA VAL A 11 -3.88 6.94 19.40
C VAL A 11 -5.07 7.90 19.50
N LEU A 12 -6.21 7.42 19.97
CA LEU A 12 -7.32 8.25 20.44
C LEU A 12 -7.29 8.27 21.97
N GLY A 13 -6.99 9.43 22.55
CA GLY A 13 -7.07 9.64 23.99
C GLY A 13 -8.47 10.07 24.44
N SER A 14 -8.87 9.76 25.68
CA SER A 14 -9.67 10.68 26.50
C SER A 14 -9.71 10.32 27.99
N SER A 15 -9.65 11.41 28.77
CA SER A 15 -10.02 11.72 30.16
C SER A 15 -10.02 10.66 31.27
N GLN A 16 -9.27 10.98 32.33
CA GLN A 16 -9.43 10.45 33.69
C GLN A 16 -10.85 10.69 34.23
N ALA A 17 -11.44 9.67 34.84
CA ALA A 17 -12.64 9.79 35.68
C ALA A 17 -12.29 9.37 37.12
N THR A 18 -12.56 10.27 38.06
CA THR A 18 -12.37 10.13 39.50
C THR A 18 -13.24 9.00 40.08
N THR A 19 -12.64 8.11 40.87
CA THR A 19 -13.35 7.00 41.55
C THR A 19 -14.03 7.48 42.83
N LEU A 20 -15.35 7.25 42.95
CA LEU A 20 -16.07 7.26 44.23
C LEU A 20 -16.47 5.81 44.57
N HIS A 21 -16.16 5.38 45.78
CA HIS A 21 -16.35 4.02 46.25
C HIS A 21 -17.67 3.89 47.02
N PHE A 22 -18.52 2.93 46.64
CA PHE A 22 -19.62 2.43 47.47
C PHE A 22 -19.56 0.90 47.51
N PRO A 23 -19.78 0.25 48.67
CA PRO A 23 -19.50 -1.17 48.83
C PRO A 23 -20.71 -2.07 48.48
N SER A 24 -20.35 -3.28 48.04
CA SER A 24 -21.15 -4.52 48.03
C SER A 24 -22.30 -4.59 47.02
N GLN A 25 -22.16 -5.48 46.03
CA GLN A 25 -23.03 -6.65 45.81
C GLN A 25 -22.57 -7.38 44.53
N ARG A 26 -22.40 -8.71 44.65
CA ARG A 26 -22.24 -9.76 43.63
C ARG A 26 -21.03 -9.71 42.70
N GLU A 27 -20.16 -10.70 42.90
CA GLU A 27 -19.29 -11.27 41.87
C GLU A 27 -20.19 -11.92 40.81
N ASP A 28 -20.66 -11.15 39.84
CA ASP A 28 -21.10 -11.69 38.56
C ASP A 28 -19.83 -11.86 37.69
N ASP A 29 -19.68 -13.06 37.11
CA ASP A 29 -18.66 -13.44 36.14
C ASP A 29 -18.47 -12.33 35.09
N LEU A 30 -17.43 -11.51 35.26
CA LEU A 30 -16.90 -10.67 34.19
C LEU A 30 -16.18 -11.61 33.24
N ALA A 31 -16.93 -12.19 32.30
CA ALA A 31 -16.35 -12.77 31.10
C ALA A 31 -15.52 -11.65 30.45
N THR A 32 -14.20 -11.74 30.60
CA THR A 32 -13.26 -10.91 29.86
C THR A 32 -13.50 -11.20 28.40
N THR A 33 -14.16 -10.30 27.69
CA THR A 33 -14.15 -10.31 26.23
C THR A 33 -12.69 -10.14 25.83
N GLU A 34 -12.03 -11.22 25.43
CA GLU A 34 -10.71 -11.11 24.83
C GLU A 34 -10.87 -10.26 23.58
N GLU A 35 -10.36 -9.03 23.64
CA GLU A 35 -10.33 -8.14 22.50
C GLU A 35 -9.21 -8.65 21.59
N LEU A 36 -9.58 -9.00 20.35
CA LEU A 36 -8.59 -9.35 19.34
C LEU A 36 -7.81 -8.08 18.98
N GLU A 37 -6.53 -8.06 19.31
CA GLU A 37 -5.66 -6.91 19.13
C GLU A 37 -4.70 -7.08 17.94
N ILE A 38 -4.30 -5.95 17.37
CA ILE A 38 -3.18 -5.88 16.43
C ILE A 38 -1.89 -5.93 17.24
N VAL A 39 -1.06 -6.96 17.02
CA VAL A 39 0.29 -7.06 17.60
C VAL A 39 1.33 -6.81 16.51
N PRO A 40 1.92 -5.60 16.42
CA PRO A 40 2.92 -5.28 15.40
C PRO A 40 4.14 -6.19 15.49
N GLY A 41 4.62 -6.69 14.35
CA GLY A 41 5.78 -7.57 14.25
C GLY A 41 5.50 -9.05 14.57
N ALA A 42 4.31 -9.40 15.06
CA ALA A 42 3.90 -10.80 15.21
C ALA A 42 3.49 -11.43 13.88
N THR A 43 3.49 -12.77 13.82
CA THR A 43 2.94 -13.50 12.69
C THR A 43 1.43 -13.32 12.62
N TRP A 44 0.92 -12.87 11.48
CA TRP A 44 -0.53 -12.85 11.21
C TRP A 44 -0.88 -14.03 10.31
N THR A 45 -1.94 -14.75 10.67
CA THR A 45 -2.46 -15.88 9.90
C THR A 45 -3.88 -15.61 9.45
N ASP A 46 -4.21 -15.97 8.21
CA ASP A 46 -5.58 -15.83 7.74
C ASP A 46 -6.50 -16.89 8.34
N ILE A 47 -7.76 -16.51 8.56
CA ILE A 47 -8.71 -17.31 9.34
C ILE A 47 -9.30 -18.52 8.59
N ASN A 48 -9.23 -18.53 7.25
CA ASN A 48 -9.90 -19.55 6.44
C ASN A 48 -8.96 -20.60 5.85
N THR A 49 -7.66 -20.32 5.74
CA THR A 49 -6.65 -21.27 5.30
C THR A 49 -5.62 -21.59 6.38
N GLY A 50 -5.53 -20.78 7.44
CA GLY A 50 -4.58 -20.95 8.53
C GLY A 50 -3.13 -20.68 8.13
N LYS A 51 -2.89 -20.06 6.98
CA LYS A 51 -1.55 -19.74 6.47
C LYS A 51 -1.12 -18.35 6.91
N HIS A 52 0.18 -18.08 6.83
CA HIS A 52 0.70 -16.73 7.05
C HIS A 52 0.17 -15.78 5.97
N ILE A 53 -0.22 -14.57 6.38
CA ILE A 53 -0.62 -13.52 5.44
C ILE A 53 0.58 -13.10 4.59
N GLN A 54 0.43 -13.20 3.26
CA GLN A 54 1.42 -12.81 2.27
C GLN A 54 0.89 -11.61 1.48
N ALA A 55 1.01 -10.42 2.09
CA ALA A 55 0.61 -9.14 1.51
C ALA A 55 1.67 -8.05 1.82
N HIS A 56 2.87 -8.21 1.28
CA HIS A 56 3.96 -7.24 1.49
C HIS A 56 3.74 -5.95 0.70
N GLY A 57 4.25 -4.83 1.21
CA GLY A 57 4.08 -3.51 0.57
C GLY A 57 2.61 -3.11 0.36
N ALA A 58 1.71 -3.59 1.24
CA ALA A 58 0.27 -3.57 1.01
C ALA A 58 -0.35 -2.17 0.84
N GLY A 59 -1.50 -2.14 0.16
CA GLY A 59 -2.50 -1.09 0.27
C GLY A 59 -3.79 -1.63 0.90
N ILE A 60 -4.41 -0.86 1.79
CA ILE A 60 -5.70 -1.20 2.40
C ILE A 60 -6.78 -0.26 1.85
N ASN A 61 -7.88 -0.86 1.42
CA ASN A 61 -9.03 -0.16 0.86
C ASN A 61 -10.28 -0.52 1.67
N LYS A 62 -11.24 0.40 1.77
CA LYS A 62 -12.54 0.13 2.37
C LYS A 62 -13.65 0.18 1.32
N VAL A 63 -14.44 -0.88 1.22
CA VAL A 63 -15.64 -0.94 0.36
C VAL A 63 -16.84 -1.32 1.22
N GLY A 64 -17.75 -0.37 1.41
CA GLY A 64 -18.84 -0.52 2.36
C GLY A 64 -18.33 -0.72 3.79
N ARG A 65 -18.65 -1.87 4.39
CA ARG A 65 -18.21 -2.24 5.75
C ARG A 65 -16.91 -3.06 5.75
N THR A 66 -16.46 -3.52 4.59
CA THR A 66 -15.33 -4.45 4.48
C THR A 66 -14.05 -3.72 4.12
N TYR A 67 -12.96 -4.07 4.79
CA TYR A 67 -11.60 -3.68 4.45
C TYR A 67 -10.95 -4.75 3.58
N TYR A 68 -10.14 -4.33 2.62
CA TYR A 68 -9.42 -5.20 1.70
C TYR A 68 -7.95 -4.83 1.69
N MET A 69 -7.09 -5.78 2.03
CA MET A 69 -5.64 -5.64 2.02
C MET A 69 -5.09 -6.37 0.80
N LEU A 70 -4.41 -5.62 -0.08
CA LEU A 70 -3.77 -6.17 -1.27
C LEU A 70 -2.28 -5.90 -1.21
N GLY A 71 -1.48 -6.94 -1.42
CA GLY A 71 -0.03 -6.87 -1.29
C GLY A 71 0.67 -8.00 -2.04
N GLU A 72 2.00 -7.94 -2.09
CA GLU A 72 2.84 -8.90 -2.78
C GLU A 72 2.81 -10.25 -2.05
N ASP A 73 2.67 -11.34 -2.81
CA ASP A 73 2.92 -12.68 -2.32
C ASP A 73 4.42 -13.00 -2.41
N LYS A 74 5.05 -13.28 -1.26
CA LYS A 74 6.49 -13.60 -1.13
C LYS A 74 6.72 -14.94 -0.42
N ASP A 75 5.75 -15.83 -0.41
CA ASP A 75 5.81 -17.09 0.37
C ASP A 75 7.04 -17.94 0.05
N SER A 76 7.40 -18.02 -1.23
CA SER A 76 8.45 -18.92 -1.73
C SER A 76 9.65 -18.21 -2.36
N THR A 77 9.53 -16.91 -2.68
CA THR A 77 10.54 -16.18 -3.45
C THR A 77 10.37 -14.67 -3.37
N ALA A 78 11.43 -13.93 -3.69
CA ALA A 78 11.38 -12.48 -3.88
C ALA A 78 10.78 -12.06 -5.24
N TYR A 79 10.71 -12.98 -6.21
CA TYR A 79 10.13 -12.72 -7.53
C TYR A 79 8.60 -12.70 -7.50
N PHE A 80 7.98 -11.99 -8.44
CA PHE A 80 6.54 -11.91 -8.55
C PHE A 80 5.87 -13.29 -8.71
N GLN A 81 4.97 -13.61 -7.79
CA GLN A 81 4.08 -14.77 -7.86
C GLN A 81 2.64 -14.31 -8.08
N SER A 82 2.15 -13.46 -7.18
CA SER A 82 0.84 -12.82 -7.29
C SER A 82 0.77 -11.56 -6.43
N VAL A 83 -0.30 -10.79 -6.63
CA VAL A 83 -0.82 -9.82 -5.66
C VAL A 83 -1.96 -10.53 -4.93
N SER A 84 -1.78 -10.85 -3.65
CA SER A 84 -2.81 -11.46 -2.81
C SER A 84 -3.88 -10.44 -2.43
N CYS A 85 -5.12 -10.91 -2.20
CA CYS A 85 -6.21 -10.14 -1.60
C CYS A 85 -6.68 -10.80 -0.31
N TYR A 86 -6.83 -10.00 0.74
CA TYR A 86 -7.45 -10.39 2.00
C TYR A 86 -8.59 -9.44 2.34
N SER A 87 -9.64 -9.93 3.00
CA SER A 87 -10.75 -9.12 3.49
C SER A 87 -10.90 -9.18 5.00
N SER A 88 -11.40 -8.11 5.61
CA SER A 88 -11.66 -8.03 7.06
C SER A 88 -12.84 -7.12 7.37
N GLN A 89 -13.59 -7.41 8.43
CA GLN A 89 -14.61 -6.49 8.97
C GLN A 89 -14.07 -5.65 10.13
N ASN A 90 -12.96 -6.05 10.77
CA ASN A 90 -12.45 -5.48 12.02
C ASN A 90 -10.97 -5.07 11.97
N LEU A 91 -10.29 -5.21 10.82
CA LEU A 91 -8.86 -4.94 10.60
C LEU A 91 -7.89 -5.89 11.33
N VAL A 92 -8.41 -6.87 12.08
CA VAL A 92 -7.59 -7.82 12.86
C VAL A 92 -7.64 -9.21 12.22
N GLU A 93 -8.85 -9.71 12.00
CA GLU A 93 -9.07 -11.01 11.38
C GLU A 93 -9.16 -10.84 9.87
N TRP A 94 -8.25 -11.49 9.15
CA TRP A 94 -8.16 -11.41 7.71
C TRP A 94 -8.51 -12.75 7.07
N LYS A 95 -9.41 -12.73 6.09
CA LYS A 95 -9.78 -13.87 5.26
C LYS A 95 -9.06 -13.75 3.91
N TYR A 96 -8.38 -14.80 3.47
CA TYR A 96 -7.80 -14.85 2.14
C TYR A 96 -8.91 -14.98 1.08
N GLU A 97 -8.94 -14.04 0.12
CA GLU A 97 -9.93 -13.99 -0.96
C GLU A 97 -9.38 -14.51 -2.30
N GLY A 98 -8.06 -14.66 -2.43
CA GLY A 98 -7.40 -15.15 -3.64
C GLY A 98 -6.33 -14.22 -4.19
N ALA A 99 -5.73 -14.65 -5.31
CA ALA A 99 -4.78 -13.84 -6.06
C ALA A 99 -5.52 -12.85 -6.97
N ALA A 100 -5.34 -11.56 -6.72
CA ALA A 100 -5.95 -10.47 -7.48
C ALA A 100 -5.27 -10.30 -8.86
N LEU A 101 -3.94 -10.38 -8.91
CA LEU A 101 -3.15 -10.39 -10.14
C LEU A 101 -2.12 -11.51 -10.03
N SER A 102 -2.02 -12.36 -11.05
CA SER A 102 -1.14 -13.54 -11.01
C SER A 102 -0.01 -13.43 -12.03
N ARG A 103 1.12 -14.11 -11.74
CA ARG A 103 2.18 -14.36 -12.71
C ARG A 103 1.59 -14.92 -14.00
N ASN A 104 2.04 -14.38 -15.13
CA ASN A 104 1.63 -14.82 -16.46
C ASN A 104 2.83 -14.77 -17.39
N ASP A 105 3.36 -15.94 -17.78
CA ASP A 105 4.56 -16.04 -18.62
C ASP A 105 4.34 -15.53 -20.05
N SER A 106 3.10 -15.34 -20.49
CA SER A 106 2.77 -14.71 -21.78
C SER A 106 2.82 -13.18 -21.73
N ILE A 107 2.91 -12.58 -20.53
CA ILE A 107 2.98 -11.12 -20.34
C ILE A 107 4.41 -10.75 -19.92
N PRO A 108 5.18 -10.01 -20.73
CA PRO A 108 6.60 -9.75 -20.46
C PRO A 108 6.92 -9.15 -19.08
N ASP A 109 6.02 -8.31 -18.55
CA ASP A 109 6.19 -7.68 -17.24
C ASP A 109 5.82 -8.60 -16.06
N LEU A 110 5.01 -9.64 -16.29
CA LEU A 110 4.46 -10.52 -15.26
C LEU A 110 4.98 -11.96 -15.34
N LYS A 111 5.96 -12.21 -16.20
CA LYS A 111 6.57 -13.54 -16.36
C LYS A 111 7.48 -13.90 -15.18
N THR A 112 7.99 -15.12 -15.20
CA THR A 112 8.98 -15.62 -14.25
C THR A 112 10.21 -14.70 -14.16
N LYS A 113 10.76 -14.55 -12.95
CA LYS A 113 11.86 -13.62 -12.63
C LYS A 113 11.50 -12.19 -13.05
N ARG A 114 10.39 -11.68 -12.54
CA ARG A 114 10.02 -10.26 -12.63
C ARG A 114 9.78 -9.74 -11.23
N ILE A 115 9.94 -8.44 -11.05
CA ILE A 115 9.59 -7.79 -9.81
C ILE A 115 8.33 -6.97 -10.04
N VAL A 116 7.33 -7.22 -9.19
CA VAL A 116 6.08 -6.48 -9.12
C VAL A 116 5.88 -6.14 -7.65
N GLU A 117 6.01 -4.86 -7.31
CA GLU A 117 6.12 -4.39 -5.94
C GLU A 117 5.08 -3.32 -5.61
N ARG A 118 4.77 -3.19 -4.32
CA ARG A 118 3.93 -2.14 -3.73
C ARG A 118 2.61 -1.90 -4.48
N PRO A 119 1.78 -2.93 -4.74
CA PRO A 119 0.50 -2.71 -5.40
C PRO A 119 -0.36 -1.72 -4.62
N LYS A 120 -0.99 -0.78 -5.33
CA LYS A 120 -1.93 0.20 -4.80
C LYS A 120 -3.14 0.27 -5.72
N ILE A 121 -4.32 0.37 -5.14
CA ILE A 121 -5.59 0.29 -5.86
C ILE A 121 -6.37 1.57 -5.60
N LEU A 122 -6.96 2.14 -6.64
CA LEU A 122 -7.97 3.19 -6.56
C LEU A 122 -9.24 2.74 -7.28
N TYR A 123 -10.41 3.19 -6.80
CA TYR A 123 -11.66 3.01 -7.54
C TYR A 123 -11.93 4.22 -8.42
N ASN A 124 -12.09 4.01 -9.72
CA ASN A 124 -12.48 5.05 -10.66
C ASN A 124 -14.01 5.04 -10.83
N ARG A 125 -14.69 6.07 -10.33
CA ARG A 125 -16.16 6.18 -10.41
C ARG A 125 -16.69 6.32 -11.85
N LYS A 126 -15.91 6.93 -12.76
CA LYS A 126 -16.33 7.19 -14.14
C LYS A 126 -16.34 5.91 -14.97
N THR A 127 -15.28 5.12 -14.88
CA THR A 127 -15.15 3.84 -15.59
C THR A 127 -15.77 2.67 -14.83
N ARG A 128 -16.08 2.88 -13.54
CA ARG A 128 -16.57 1.87 -12.59
C ARG A 128 -15.61 0.70 -12.41
N LYS A 129 -14.31 0.95 -12.57
CA LYS A 129 -13.24 -0.05 -12.43
C LYS A 129 -12.38 0.24 -11.21
N TYR A 130 -11.86 -0.82 -10.62
CA TYR A 130 -10.68 -0.75 -9.76
C TYR A 130 -9.44 -0.68 -10.65
N VAL A 131 -8.52 0.23 -10.36
CA VAL A 131 -7.27 0.43 -11.10
C VAL A 131 -6.12 0.22 -10.13
N MET A 132 -5.28 -0.78 -10.44
CA MET A 132 -4.07 -1.11 -9.70
C MET A 132 -2.86 -0.48 -10.39
N TYR A 133 -1.99 0.16 -9.60
CA TYR A 133 -0.60 0.44 -9.98
C TYR A 133 0.33 -0.44 -9.16
N ALA A 134 1.40 -0.91 -9.78
CA ALA A 134 2.51 -1.60 -9.13
C ALA A 134 3.84 -1.10 -9.70
N HIS A 135 4.91 -1.14 -8.91
CA HIS A 135 6.27 -1.00 -9.40
C HIS A 135 6.63 -2.22 -10.24
N ILE A 136 7.16 -2.02 -11.44
CA ILE A 136 7.62 -3.08 -12.34
C ILE A 136 9.11 -2.96 -12.58
N ASP A 137 9.84 -4.05 -12.34
CA ASP A 137 11.27 -4.11 -12.63
C ASP A 137 11.76 -5.46 -13.19
N ASN A 138 12.98 -5.46 -13.71
CA ASN A 138 13.61 -6.63 -14.32
C ASN A 138 14.25 -7.60 -13.31
N GLY A 139 14.54 -8.79 -13.84
CA GLY A 139 14.47 -10.08 -13.17
C GLY A 139 15.60 -10.53 -12.26
N GLU A 140 16.27 -9.61 -11.57
CA GLU A 140 17.15 -9.99 -10.47
C GLU A 140 16.64 -9.39 -9.18
N ALA A 141 16.44 -10.25 -8.17
CA ALA A 141 16.01 -9.84 -6.84
C ALA A 141 17.21 -9.24 -6.08
N THR A 142 17.67 -8.08 -6.53
CA THR A 142 18.79 -7.31 -5.98
C THR A 142 18.41 -5.84 -5.92
N ASP A 143 18.96 -5.08 -4.97
CA ASP A 143 18.80 -3.63 -4.93
C ASP A 143 19.79 -2.90 -5.86
N ASP A 144 20.62 -3.65 -6.60
CA ASP A 144 21.61 -3.11 -7.52
C ASP A 144 20.96 -2.43 -8.74
N LEU A 145 21.09 -1.11 -8.81
CA LEU A 145 20.59 -0.28 -9.90
C LEU A 145 21.32 -0.51 -11.23
N ALA A 146 22.53 -1.08 -11.21
CA ALA A 146 23.20 -1.53 -12.43
C ALA A 146 22.49 -2.73 -13.06
N VAL A 147 21.58 -3.37 -12.31
CA VAL A 147 20.77 -4.51 -12.73
C VAL A 147 19.31 -4.11 -12.89
N ARG A 148 18.72 -3.39 -11.92
CA ARG A 148 17.34 -2.91 -11.91
C ARG A 148 17.12 -1.69 -12.80
N LYS A 149 16.72 -1.96 -14.06
CA LYS A 149 16.76 -0.99 -15.16
C LYS A 149 15.40 -0.60 -15.72
N ASP A 150 14.34 -1.36 -15.48
CA ASP A 150 13.05 -0.99 -16.08
C ASP A 150 12.53 0.27 -15.38
N ALA A 151 12.44 0.22 -14.03
CA ALA A 151 11.97 1.32 -13.18
C ALA A 151 10.71 1.98 -13.75
N ARG A 152 9.64 1.19 -13.86
CA ARG A 152 8.35 1.56 -14.47
C ARG A 152 7.21 1.35 -13.49
N VAL A 153 6.06 1.95 -13.79
CA VAL A 153 4.78 1.47 -13.25
C VAL A 153 4.17 0.44 -14.17
N GLY A 154 3.39 -0.46 -13.62
CA GLY A 154 2.47 -1.36 -14.32
C GLY A 154 1.04 -1.05 -13.89
N VAL A 155 0.11 -1.06 -14.85
CA VAL A 155 -1.31 -0.75 -14.60
C VAL A 155 -2.17 -1.95 -14.90
N ALA A 156 -3.14 -2.24 -14.04
CA ALA A 156 -4.12 -3.30 -14.25
C ALA A 156 -5.52 -2.85 -13.80
N THR A 157 -6.57 -3.46 -14.35
CA THR A 157 -7.96 -3.10 -14.03
C THR A 157 -8.82 -4.30 -13.67
N ALA A 158 -9.79 -4.11 -12.77
CA ALA A 158 -10.77 -5.13 -12.41
C ALA A 158 -12.17 -4.53 -12.16
N ASP A 159 -13.20 -5.38 -12.25
CA ASP A 159 -14.57 -5.04 -11.84
C ASP A 159 -14.80 -5.17 -10.32
N GLN A 160 -14.02 -6.03 -9.66
CA GLN A 160 -14.07 -6.29 -8.23
C GLN A 160 -12.73 -5.97 -7.58
N ILE A 161 -12.74 -5.59 -6.30
CA ILE A 161 -11.53 -5.14 -5.62
C ILE A 161 -10.46 -6.22 -5.50
N CYS A 162 -10.87 -7.48 -5.29
CA CYS A 162 -9.96 -8.64 -5.29
C CYS A 162 -9.74 -9.24 -6.68
N GLY A 163 -10.08 -8.53 -7.75
CA GLY A 163 -9.83 -8.98 -9.11
C GLY A 163 -10.88 -9.99 -9.64
N PRO A 164 -10.50 -10.80 -10.65
CA PRO A 164 -9.17 -10.84 -11.27
C PRO A 164 -8.85 -9.53 -12.00
N TYR A 165 -7.60 -9.07 -11.87
CA TYR A 165 -7.10 -7.88 -12.57
C TYR A 165 -6.55 -8.26 -13.94
N GLU A 166 -6.95 -7.50 -14.95
CA GLU A 166 -6.42 -7.56 -16.30
C GLU A 166 -5.29 -6.54 -16.45
N TYR A 167 -4.08 -7.02 -16.76
CA TYR A 167 -2.91 -6.17 -16.95
C TYR A 167 -3.01 -5.36 -18.25
N LYS A 168 -2.79 -4.05 -18.17
CA LYS A 168 -2.92 -3.12 -19.30
C LYS A 168 -1.58 -2.66 -19.87
N GLY A 169 -0.47 -3.01 -19.22
CA GLY A 169 0.88 -2.63 -19.64
C GLY A 169 1.59 -1.76 -18.60
N GLY A 170 2.86 -1.47 -18.88
CA GLY A 170 3.69 -0.63 -18.02
C GLY A 170 4.37 0.50 -18.79
N PHE A 171 4.68 1.58 -18.08
CA PHE A 171 5.31 2.78 -18.64
C PHE A 171 6.14 3.53 -17.59
N ARG A 172 7.00 4.44 -18.07
CA ARG A 172 7.71 5.40 -17.24
C ARG A 172 6.88 6.69 -17.11
N PRO A 173 6.40 7.07 -15.91
CA PRO A 173 5.55 8.25 -15.74
C PRO A 173 6.23 9.52 -16.27
N LEU A 174 5.65 10.13 -17.30
CA LEU A 174 6.21 11.30 -18.00
C LEU A 174 7.65 11.07 -18.51
N GLY A 175 7.99 9.83 -18.89
CA GLY A 175 9.31 9.45 -19.38
C GLY A 175 10.39 9.28 -18.30
N GLN A 176 10.05 9.55 -17.03
CA GLN A 176 10.96 9.48 -15.88
C GLN A 176 10.87 8.14 -15.15
N GLN A 177 11.89 7.79 -14.35
CA GLN A 177 11.90 6.52 -13.65
C GLN A 177 10.80 6.49 -12.57
N SER A 178 10.38 5.28 -12.23
CA SER A 178 9.46 5.00 -11.14
C SER A 178 9.86 3.71 -10.47
N ARG A 179 10.29 3.79 -9.20
CA ARG A 179 10.52 2.60 -8.36
C ARG A 179 9.48 2.50 -7.28
N ASP A 180 9.81 2.91 -6.07
CA ASP A 180 8.88 2.90 -4.95
C ASP A 180 7.66 3.77 -5.28
N ILE A 181 6.47 3.20 -5.12
CA ILE A 181 5.22 3.89 -5.42
C ILE A 181 4.22 3.89 -4.28
N GLY A 182 3.35 4.89 -4.34
CA GLY A 182 2.09 5.02 -3.62
C GLY A 182 1.00 5.52 -4.58
N LEU A 183 -0.26 5.41 -4.18
CA LEU A 183 -1.38 6.08 -4.87
C LEU A 183 -2.18 6.86 -3.84
N TYR A 184 -2.72 7.99 -4.29
CA TYR A 184 -3.61 8.82 -3.50
C TYR A 184 -4.81 9.22 -4.36
N GLN A 185 -6.00 9.20 -3.78
CA GLN A 185 -7.21 9.75 -4.39
C GLN A 185 -7.68 10.89 -3.48
N ASP A 186 -7.76 12.08 -4.04
CA ASP A 186 -8.19 13.27 -3.33
C ASP A 186 -9.73 13.32 -3.21
N ASP A 187 -10.22 14.22 -2.37
CA ASP A 187 -11.64 14.35 -2.02
C ASP A 187 -12.52 14.69 -3.24
N ASP A 188 -11.96 15.35 -4.26
CA ASP A 188 -12.61 15.64 -5.54
C ASP A 188 -12.67 14.43 -6.49
N GLY A 189 -12.04 13.31 -6.12
CA GLY A 189 -11.89 12.12 -6.95
C GLY A 189 -10.77 12.23 -8.00
N SER A 190 -9.86 13.19 -7.91
CA SER A 190 -8.62 13.19 -8.68
C SER A 190 -7.66 12.13 -8.12
N GLY A 191 -6.98 11.41 -9.01
CA GLY A 191 -6.00 10.40 -8.65
C GLY A 191 -4.58 10.90 -8.83
N TYR A 192 -3.66 10.47 -7.96
CA TYR A 192 -2.26 10.86 -7.96
C TYR A 192 -1.36 9.64 -7.72
N LEU A 193 -0.33 9.52 -8.55
CA LEU A 193 0.79 8.60 -8.37
C LEU A 193 1.85 9.29 -7.51
N LEU A 194 2.25 8.65 -6.42
CA LEU A 194 3.44 8.99 -5.66
C LEU A 194 4.54 8.08 -6.18
N THR A 195 5.63 8.62 -6.72
CA THR A 195 6.64 7.79 -7.41
C THR A 195 8.05 8.29 -7.20
N GLU A 196 8.90 7.41 -6.68
CA GLU A 196 10.33 7.65 -6.51
C GLU A 196 11.05 7.53 -7.85
N ASP A 197 11.80 8.58 -8.19
CA ASP A 197 12.69 8.63 -9.34
C ASP A 197 14.12 8.85 -8.85
N ARG A 198 14.99 7.84 -8.98
CA ARG A 198 16.34 7.87 -8.38
C ARG A 198 17.18 9.09 -8.78
N PRO A 199 17.17 9.53 -10.05
CA PRO A 199 17.78 10.79 -10.47
C PRO A 199 17.20 12.07 -9.86
N ASN A 200 15.89 12.14 -9.62
CA ASN A 200 15.18 13.41 -9.40
C ASN A 200 14.53 13.55 -8.02
N GLY A 201 14.35 12.44 -7.28
CA GLY A 201 13.62 12.38 -6.02
C GLY A 201 12.19 11.88 -6.17
N LEU A 202 11.40 12.09 -5.12
CA LEU A 202 10.04 11.58 -5.00
C LEU A 202 9.03 12.59 -5.55
N ARG A 203 8.17 12.16 -6.48
CA ARG A 203 7.22 13.02 -7.20
C ARG A 203 5.77 12.69 -6.87
N ILE A 204 4.92 13.72 -6.86
CA ILE A 204 3.47 13.60 -6.96
C ILE A 204 3.09 13.87 -8.41
N VAL A 205 2.47 12.89 -9.07
CA VAL A 205 2.11 12.96 -10.50
C VAL A 205 0.62 12.70 -10.67
N LYS A 206 -0.10 13.61 -11.30
CA LYS A 206 -1.55 13.51 -11.52
C LYS A 206 -1.90 12.42 -12.52
N LEU A 207 -2.88 11.59 -12.21
CA LEU A 207 -3.44 10.57 -13.10
C LEU A 207 -4.42 11.20 -14.12
N SER A 208 -4.56 10.56 -15.28
CA SER A 208 -5.64 10.84 -16.24
C SER A 208 -7.02 10.56 -15.64
N SER A 209 -8.09 11.05 -16.24
CA SER A 209 -9.44 10.92 -15.67
C SER A 209 -9.96 9.49 -15.55
N ASP A 210 -9.40 8.54 -16.29
CA ASP A 210 -9.68 7.10 -16.23
C ASP A 210 -8.69 6.34 -15.34
N TYR A 211 -7.69 7.04 -14.78
CA TYR A 211 -6.55 6.53 -14.01
C TYR A 211 -5.60 5.61 -14.78
N LEU A 212 -5.71 5.48 -16.10
CA LEU A 212 -4.88 4.53 -16.85
C LEU A 212 -3.54 5.11 -17.32
N ASN A 213 -3.32 6.41 -17.13
CA ASN A 213 -2.07 7.09 -17.45
C ASN A 213 -1.82 8.26 -16.47
N VAL A 214 -0.71 8.96 -16.65
CA VAL A 214 -0.35 10.20 -15.94
C VAL A 214 -0.43 11.41 -16.87
N THR A 215 -0.60 12.60 -16.30
CA THR A 215 -0.81 13.85 -17.06
C THR A 215 0.18 14.95 -16.70
N GLU A 216 0.51 15.13 -15.42
CA GLU A 216 1.22 16.32 -14.95
C GLU A 216 2.03 16.01 -13.67
N ASN A 217 3.25 16.55 -13.56
CA ASN A 217 3.98 16.59 -12.29
C ASN A 217 3.39 17.71 -11.43
N ILE A 218 2.89 17.37 -10.25
CA ILE A 218 2.24 18.30 -9.33
C ILE A 218 3.23 18.85 -8.32
N HIS A 219 4.12 17.99 -7.81
CA HIS A 219 5.11 18.37 -6.83
C HIS A 219 6.32 17.45 -6.91
N LEU A 220 7.49 18.01 -6.60
CA LEU A 220 8.71 17.27 -6.35
C LEU A 220 9.07 17.48 -4.88
N TRP A 221 9.08 16.40 -4.10
CA TRP A 221 9.63 16.43 -2.76
C TRP A 221 11.15 16.45 -2.88
N GLU A 222 11.70 17.67 -2.82
CA GLU A 222 13.15 17.91 -2.90
C GLU A 222 13.88 17.25 -1.72
N GLY A 223 14.99 16.57 -2.04
CA GLY A 223 15.77 15.80 -1.09
C GLY A 223 16.23 14.51 -1.73
N ASP A 224 17.54 14.31 -1.80
CA ASP A 224 18.08 13.04 -2.26
C ASP A 224 17.60 11.95 -1.29
N ASN A 225 17.10 10.85 -1.85
CA ASN A 225 16.90 9.58 -1.16
C ASN A 225 15.58 9.36 -0.39
N VAL A 226 14.45 9.98 -0.77
CA VAL A 226 13.13 9.62 -0.20
C VAL A 226 12.45 8.50 -1.01
N GLU A 227 12.01 7.42 -0.35
CA GLU A 227 11.31 6.28 -0.94
C GLU A 227 10.08 5.85 -0.12
N SER A 228 9.41 4.76 -0.48
CA SER A 228 8.22 4.22 0.21
C SER A 228 7.11 5.25 0.50
N PRO A 229 6.62 6.00 -0.50
CA PRO A 229 5.72 7.12 -0.23
C PRO A 229 4.32 6.69 0.23
N ALA A 230 3.78 7.44 1.20
CA ALA A 230 2.38 7.40 1.57
C ALA A 230 1.84 8.82 1.77
N LEU A 231 0.58 9.06 1.42
CA LEU A 231 -0.04 10.38 1.56
C LEU A 231 -1.42 10.26 2.19
N ILE A 232 -1.72 11.14 3.14
CA ILE A 232 -3.05 11.29 3.74
C ILE A 232 -3.48 12.76 3.72
N HIS A 233 -4.79 13.00 3.61
CA HIS A 233 -5.37 14.32 3.82
C HIS A 233 -6.14 14.33 5.14
N HIS A 234 -5.82 15.28 6.02
CA HIS A 234 -6.43 15.40 7.33
C HIS A 234 -6.50 16.86 7.77
N ASN A 235 -7.69 17.32 8.18
CA ASN A 235 -7.95 18.67 8.68
C ASN A 235 -7.41 19.80 7.77
N GLY A 236 -7.54 19.65 6.44
CA GLY A 236 -7.10 20.64 5.46
C GLY A 236 -5.60 20.63 5.16
N TYR A 237 -4.88 19.60 5.61
CA TYR A 237 -3.46 19.40 5.34
C TYR A 237 -3.21 18.04 4.69
N TYR A 238 -2.42 18.04 3.64
CA TYR A 238 -1.83 16.86 3.04
C TYR A 238 -0.55 16.53 3.79
N PHE A 239 -0.45 15.34 4.36
CA PHE A 239 0.75 14.82 5.00
C PHE A 239 1.37 13.77 4.08
N MET A 240 2.62 13.97 3.69
CA MET A 240 3.38 13.04 2.87
C MET A 240 4.47 12.40 3.72
N PHE A 241 4.50 11.07 3.73
CA PHE A 241 5.45 10.25 4.45
C PHE A 241 6.38 9.53 3.47
N GLY A 242 7.60 9.23 3.90
CA GLY A 242 8.54 8.39 3.15
C GLY A 242 9.66 7.87 4.04
N SER A 243 10.37 6.84 3.60
CA SER A 243 11.62 6.38 4.22
C SER A 243 12.83 6.94 3.48
N THR A 244 14.02 6.78 4.04
CA THR A 244 15.27 7.04 3.31
C THR A 244 15.78 5.80 2.58
N LEU A 245 16.64 5.96 1.55
CA LEU A 245 17.25 4.82 0.84
C LEU A 245 18.24 4.06 1.73
N SER A 246 17.85 2.88 2.20
CA SER A 246 18.75 1.99 2.95
C SER A 246 18.61 0.50 2.57
N GLY A 247 18.03 0.23 1.39
CA GLY A 247 17.68 -1.11 0.96
C GLY A 247 16.73 -1.75 1.98
N TRP A 248 17.01 -2.99 2.39
CA TRP A 248 16.19 -3.70 3.37
C TRP A 248 16.39 -3.30 4.84
N LYS A 249 17.34 -2.41 5.15
CA LYS A 249 17.53 -1.93 6.53
C LYS A 249 16.47 -0.88 6.85
N ALA A 250 15.88 -0.97 8.03
CA ALA A 250 14.99 0.08 8.53
C ALA A 250 15.76 1.39 8.79
N ASN A 251 15.05 2.51 8.69
CA ASN A 251 15.54 3.86 8.95
C ASN A 251 14.43 4.74 9.55
N ASP A 252 14.81 5.92 10.02
CA ASP A 252 13.85 6.91 10.52
C ASP A 252 13.06 7.49 9.35
N ASN A 253 11.75 7.25 9.36
CA ASN A 253 10.86 7.78 8.33
C ASN A 253 10.72 9.30 8.47
N LEU A 254 10.52 9.94 7.32
CA LEU A 254 10.35 11.38 7.17
C LEU A 254 8.89 11.70 6.91
N TYR A 255 8.49 12.92 7.25
CA TYR A 255 7.23 13.48 6.78
C TYR A 255 7.36 14.97 6.46
N SER A 256 6.53 15.43 5.54
CA SER A 256 6.28 16.84 5.25
C SER A 256 4.76 17.06 5.16
N TYR A 257 4.31 18.31 5.26
CA TYR A 257 2.89 18.61 5.13
C TYR A 257 2.66 19.98 4.48
N SER A 258 1.51 20.11 3.81
CA SER A 258 1.12 21.32 3.08
C SER A 258 -0.40 21.46 3.04
N LYS A 259 -0.91 22.68 2.80
CA LYS A 259 -2.32 22.91 2.45
C LYS A 259 -2.63 22.65 0.97
N SER A 260 -1.62 22.39 0.14
CA SER A 260 -1.76 22.11 -1.28
C SER A 260 -0.88 20.92 -1.68
N LEU A 261 -1.39 20.03 -2.53
CA LEU A 261 -0.57 18.95 -3.12
C LEU A 261 0.63 19.48 -3.91
N SER A 262 0.56 20.71 -4.45
CA SER A 262 1.67 21.34 -5.16
C SER A 262 2.75 21.94 -4.23
N GLY A 263 2.47 22.00 -2.92
CA GLY A 263 3.26 22.73 -1.93
C GLY A 263 3.21 24.26 -2.07
N PRO A 264 3.89 24.99 -1.15
CA PRO A 264 4.01 24.64 0.27
C PRO A 264 2.73 24.97 1.05
#